data_AF-A0A6J6JCY6-F1
#
_entry.id   AF-A0A6J6JCY6-F1
#
_cell.length_a   1.000
_cell.length_b   1.000
_cell.length_c   1.000
_cell.angle_alpha   90.00
_cell.angle_beta   90.00
_cell.angle_gamma   90.00
#
_symmetry.space_group_name_H-M   'P 1'
#
loop_
_entity.id
_entity.type
_entity.pdbx_description
1 polymer ?
#
loop_
_entity_poly.entity_id
_entity_poly.type
_entity_poly.pdbx_seq_one_letter_code
_entity_poly.pdbx_strand_id
1 'polypeptide(L)'
;MSIEGRDQAAKRWYDGERGPNAPVAQSAPKPCHSCGFFIPIAGSLRSTFGVCANAISPEDARVVSVDHGCGAHSEATFTEPVLN
;
A
#
# COMPACT_ATOMS: atom_id res chain seq x y z
N MET A 1 -6.02 -17.71 -15.54
CA MET A 1 -6.34 -17.53 -14.11
C MET A 1 -7.85 -17.62 -13.96
N SER A 2 -8.37 -18.36 -12.97
CA SER A 2 -9.83 -18.40 -12.72
C SER A 2 -10.34 -17.08 -12.13
N ILE A 3 -11.60 -16.76 -12.40
CA ILE A 3 -12.24 -15.55 -11.87
C ILE A 3 -12.35 -15.67 -10.34
N GLU A 4 -12.79 -16.83 -9.86
CA GLU A 4 -13.02 -17.11 -8.44
C GLU A 4 -11.71 -17.02 -7.65
N GLY A 5 -10.61 -17.57 -8.20
CA GLY A 5 -9.31 -17.51 -7.54
C GLY A 5 -8.76 -16.09 -7.44
N ARG A 6 -8.97 -15.29 -8.49
CA ARG A 6 -8.60 -13.86 -8.49
C ARG A 6 -9.41 -13.09 -7.46
N ASP A 7 -10.71 -13.30 -7.42
CA ASP A 7 -11.60 -12.54 -6.53
C ASP A 7 -11.39 -12.93 -5.06
N GLN A 8 -11.11 -14.20 -4.78
CA GLN A 8 -10.68 -14.65 -3.45
C GLN A 8 -9.34 -14.02 -3.03
N ALA A 9 -8.38 -13.90 -3.95
CA ALA A 9 -7.12 -13.23 -3.66
C ALA A 9 -7.33 -11.73 -3.39
N ALA A 10 -8.11 -11.05 -4.24
CA ALA A 10 -8.45 -9.65 -4.07
C ALA A 10 -9.12 -9.39 -2.71
N LYS A 11 -10.07 -10.24 -2.31
CA LYS A 11 -10.70 -10.15 -0.99
C LYS A 11 -9.69 -10.28 0.14
N ARG A 12 -8.82 -11.30 0.12
CA ARG A 12 -7.80 -11.46 1.17
C ARG A 12 -6.79 -10.31 1.22
N TRP A 13 -6.44 -9.72 0.08
CA TRP A 13 -5.52 -8.58 0.03
C TRP A 13 -6.16 -7.31 0.58
N TYR A 14 -7.41 -7.03 0.21
CA TYR A 14 -8.13 -5.83 0.65
C TYR A 14 -8.55 -5.90 2.12
N ASP A 15 -8.93 -7.07 2.61
CA ASP A 15 -9.32 -7.27 4.01
C ASP A 15 -8.10 -7.50 4.94
N GLY A 16 -6.89 -7.64 4.37
CA GLY A 16 -5.68 -8.00 5.10
C GLY A 16 -4.90 -6.81 5.66
N GLU A 17 -3.69 -7.08 6.17
CA GLU A 17 -2.80 -6.07 6.79
C GLU A 17 -2.31 -4.98 5.82
N ARG A 18 -2.51 -5.17 4.51
CA ARG A 18 -2.19 -4.19 3.45
C ARG A 18 -3.45 -3.63 2.77
N GLY A 19 -4.58 -3.81 3.45
CA GLY A 19 -5.85 -3.17 3.16
C GLY A 19 -5.93 -1.75 3.70
N PRO A 20 -6.97 -0.99 3.35
CA PRO A 20 -7.20 0.35 3.89
C PRO A 20 -7.52 0.35 5.38
N ASN A 21 -8.07 -0.75 5.90
CA ASN A 21 -8.51 -0.85 7.29
C ASN A 21 -7.40 -1.32 8.24
N ALA A 22 -6.19 -1.57 7.73
CA ALA A 22 -5.05 -1.93 8.57
C ALA A 22 -4.72 -0.78 9.54
N PRO A 23 -4.34 -1.04 10.81
CA PRO A 23 -4.03 0.01 11.77
C PRO A 23 -2.97 1.02 11.28
N VAL A 24 -1.96 0.53 10.53
CA VAL A 24 -0.93 1.38 9.92
C VAL A 24 -1.51 2.30 8.84
N ALA A 25 -2.45 1.80 8.03
CA ALA A 25 -3.09 2.58 6.97
C ALA A 25 -3.94 3.72 7.54
N GLN A 26 -4.66 3.45 8.62
CA GLN A 26 -5.47 4.46 9.32
C GLN A 26 -4.62 5.56 9.96
N SER A 27 -3.36 5.26 10.31
CA SER A 27 -2.42 6.21 10.90
C SER A 27 -1.52 6.89 9.87
N ALA A 28 -1.53 6.41 8.62
CA ALA A 28 -0.65 6.91 7.57
C ALA A 28 -1.13 8.29 7.07
N PRO A 29 -0.20 9.21 6.77
CA PRO A 29 -0.57 10.57 6.37
C PRO A 29 -1.20 10.63 4.97
N LYS A 30 -0.86 9.67 4.08
CA LYS A 30 -1.29 9.63 2.68
C LYS A 30 -1.42 8.19 2.17
N PRO A 31 -2.36 7.93 1.26
CA PRO A 31 -2.58 6.60 0.67
C PRO A 31 -1.58 6.25 -0.44
N CYS A 32 -1.49 4.97 -0.78
CA CYS A 32 -0.60 4.44 -1.80
C CYS A 32 -0.89 5.01 -3.20
N HIS A 33 -2.14 5.32 -3.55
CA HIS A 33 -2.48 5.88 -4.86
C HIS A 33 -1.83 7.25 -5.14
N SER A 34 -1.39 7.97 -4.11
CA SER A 34 -0.66 9.25 -4.24
C SER A 34 0.85 9.08 -4.08
N CYS A 35 1.35 7.86 -3.84
CA CYS A 35 2.75 7.60 -3.55
C CYS A 35 3.55 7.37 -4.84
N GLY A 36 4.70 8.04 -4.97
CA GLY A 36 5.60 7.87 -6.11
C GLY A 36 6.25 6.48 -6.24
N PHE A 37 6.15 5.65 -5.20
CA PHE A 37 6.65 4.26 -5.20
C PHE A 37 5.58 3.21 -5.51
N PHE A 38 4.33 3.62 -5.79
CA PHE A 38 3.25 2.71 -6.09
C PHE A 38 3.29 2.25 -7.55
N ILE A 39 3.46 0.95 -7.76
CA ILE A 39 3.43 0.32 -9.08
C ILE A 39 2.09 -0.42 -9.23
N PRO A 40 1.14 0.07 -10.03
CA PRO A 40 -0.16 -0.57 -10.13
C PRO A 40 -0.05 -1.95 -10.80
N ILE A 41 -0.78 -2.95 -10.28
CA ILE A 41 -0.88 -4.26 -10.91
C ILE A 41 -1.58 -4.10 -12.27
N ALA A 42 -1.13 -4.81 -13.30
CA ALA A 42 -1.71 -4.71 -14.63
C ALA A 42 -3.14 -5.27 -14.70
N GLY A 43 -3.89 -4.83 -15.72
CA GLY A 43 -5.22 -5.36 -16.03
C GLY A 43 -6.29 -4.97 -15.00
N SER A 44 -7.25 -5.88 -14.77
CA SER A 44 -8.47 -5.61 -13.99
C SER A 44 -8.23 -5.26 -12.51
N LEU A 45 -7.04 -5.56 -11.97
CA LEU A 45 -6.71 -5.27 -10.58
C LEU A 45 -6.11 -3.86 -10.38
N ARG A 46 -5.76 -3.17 -11.48
CA ARG A 46 -5.05 -1.88 -11.46
C ARG A 46 -5.73 -0.80 -10.61
N SER A 47 -7.05 -0.78 -10.60
CA SER A 47 -7.84 0.21 -9.87
C SER A 47 -7.85 0.00 -8.36
N THR A 48 -7.43 -1.18 -7.88
CA THR A 48 -7.58 -1.56 -6.47
C THR A 48 -6.26 -1.96 -5.84
N PHE A 49 -5.29 -2.47 -6.62
CA PHE A 49 -4.04 -3.00 -6.08
C PHE A 49 -2.81 -2.57 -6.88
N GLY A 50 -1.70 -2.46 -6.16
CA GLY A 50 -0.36 -2.28 -6.69
C GLY A 50 0.68 -2.97 -5.83
N VAL A 51 1.95 -2.76 -6.17
CA VAL A 51 3.09 -3.18 -5.39
C VAL A 51 3.82 -1.94 -4.90
N CYS A 52 4.23 -1.94 -3.64
CA CYS A 52 5.11 -0.91 -3.11
C CYS A 52 6.56 -1.22 -3.52
N ALA A 53 7.25 -0.23 -4.09
CA ALA A 53 8.67 -0.31 -4.47
C ALA A 53 9.57 0.57 -3.59
N ASN A 54 9.11 0.91 -2.39
CA ASN A 54 9.87 1.75 -1.47
C ASN A 54 10.72 0.88 -0.54
N ALA A 55 12.03 0.80 -0.80
CA ALA A 55 12.99 -0.02 -0.04
C ALA A 55 13.05 0.29 1.47
N ILE A 56 12.59 1.46 1.93
CA ILE A 56 12.54 1.81 3.36
C ILE A 56 11.15 1.55 3.99
N SER A 57 10.16 1.17 3.18
CA SER A 57 8.82 0.83 3.67
C SER A 57 8.78 -0.63 4.12
N PRO A 58 8.04 -0.96 5.20
CA PRO A 58 7.74 -2.35 5.53
C PRO A 58 6.94 -3.08 4.44
N GLU A 59 6.34 -2.35 3.51
CA GLU A 59 5.52 -2.91 2.43
C GLU A 59 6.31 -3.18 1.14
N ASP A 60 7.63 -2.96 1.12
CA ASP A 60 8.44 -3.20 -0.08
C ASP A 60 8.23 -4.60 -0.66
N ALA A 61 8.07 -4.68 -1.98
CA ALA A 61 7.78 -5.90 -2.72
C ALA A 61 6.52 -6.66 -2.22
N ARG A 62 5.54 -5.96 -1.64
CA ARG A 62 4.24 -6.52 -1.25
C ARG A 62 3.11 -5.92 -2.07
N VAL A 63 2.05 -6.70 -2.25
CA VAL A 63 0.79 -6.20 -2.79
C VAL A 63 0.11 -5.34 -1.72
N VAL A 64 -0.27 -4.13 -2.11
CA VAL A 64 -1.00 -3.17 -1.28
C VAL A 64 -2.26 -2.72 -2.01
N SER A 65 -3.31 -2.43 -1.24
CA SER A 65 -4.49 -1.75 -1.79
C SER A 65 -4.17 -0.28 -2.11
N VAL A 66 -4.86 0.30 -3.09
CA VAL A 66 -4.65 1.70 -3.53
C VAL A 66 -4.87 2.72 -2.41
N ASP A 67 -5.72 2.39 -1.45
CA ASP A 67 -6.12 3.16 -0.28
C ASP A 67 -5.39 2.74 1.00
N HIS A 68 -4.42 1.82 0.92
CA HIS A 68 -3.49 1.54 2.02
C HIS A 68 -2.51 2.71 2.26
N GLY A 69 -1.87 2.77 3.42
CA GLY A 69 -0.75 3.67 3.69
C GLY A 69 0.23 3.04 4.68
N CYS A 70 1.53 3.32 4.51
CA CYS A 70 2.61 2.63 5.25
C CYS A 70 3.50 3.56 6.08
N GLY A 71 3.21 4.87 6.13
CA GLY A 71 4.04 5.88 6.82
C GLY A 71 5.29 6.33 6.06
N ALA A 72 5.89 5.47 5.24
CA ALA A 72 7.01 5.81 4.36
C ALA A 72 6.54 6.29 2.98
N HIS A 73 5.69 7.32 2.94
CA HIS A 73 5.23 7.91 1.68
C HIS A 73 6.40 8.58 0.93
N SER A 74 6.31 8.72 -0.40
CA SER A 74 7.36 9.40 -1.21
C SER A 74 7.59 10.87 -0.86
N GLU A 75 6.67 11.45 -0.08
CA GLU A 75 6.72 12.82 0.40
C GLU A 75 6.86 12.87 1.94
N ALA A 76 7.20 11.74 2.57
CA ALA A 76 7.47 11.70 3.98
C ALA A 76 8.70 12.58 4.28
N THR A 77 8.49 13.64 5.06
CA THR A 77 9.58 14.46 5.58
C THR A 77 10.10 13.83 6.86
N PHE A 78 11.39 13.51 6.90
CA PHE A 78 12.06 13.24 8.17
C PHE A 78 12.10 14.55 8.95
N THR A 79 11.21 14.73 9.92
CA THR A 79 11.52 15.64 11.03
C THR A 79 12.63 14.99 11.83
N GLU A 80 13.84 15.55 11.74
CA GLU A 80 14.92 15.27 12.69
C GLU A 80 14.33 15.25 14.11
N PRO A 81 14.74 14.32 14.99
CA PRO A 81 14.39 14.44 16.38
C PRO A 81 14.91 15.80 16.85
N VAL A 82 14.05 16.59 17.48
CA VAL A 82 14.55 17.73 18.27
C VAL A 82 15.41 17.08 19.35
N LEU A 83 16.73 17.14 19.16
CA LEU A 83 17.68 16.88 20.22
C LEU A 83 17.62 18.12 21.11
N ASN A 84 16.74 18.08 22.10
CA ASN A 84 16.81 18.98 23.26
C ASN A 84 17.61 18.32 24.38
#